data_AF-A0A831YR51-F1
#
_entry.id   AF-A0A831YR51-F1
#
_cell.length_a   1.000
_cell.length_b   1.000
_cell.length_c   1.000
_cell.angle_alpha   90.00
_cell.angle_beta   90.00
_cell.angle_gamma   90.00
#
_symmetry.space_group_name_H-M   'P 1'
#
loop_
_entity.id
_entity.type
_entity.pdbx_description
1 polymer ?
#
loop_
_entity_poly.entity_id
_entity_poly.type
_entity_poly.pdbx_seq_one_letter_code
_entity_poly.pdbx_strand_id
1 'polypeptide(L)'
;RKDTWRRDARIADEYQPNGDFYEKAKGTDAVQFSRGHQVRLLDPCWGADTEEAARNAAETFHYTNAAPQVQGYNDIDWGNLEDYLLDRAQVTRRKLTIFTGPIYRANDPFYGHGRVGGPWRIPLSFWKIAVLQKADARWAAAAFIVGQTQYVQALYEAKVFSGLKPYTADEMRTRHIQTTVAAIEAETGLDFSAVRAIDVQGTLESTRQTQWIRDLGDVRI
;
A
#
# COMPACT_ATOMS: atom_id res chain seq x y z
N ARG A 1 5.35 -17.52 14.21
CA ARG A 1 5.97 -16.36 13.53
C ARG A 1 6.95 -15.72 14.52
N LYS A 2 8.22 -15.56 14.16
CA LYS A 2 9.11 -14.63 14.89
C LYS A 2 9.12 -13.35 14.08
N ASP A 3 8.36 -12.35 14.51
CA ASP A 3 8.27 -11.05 13.85
C ASP A 3 9.51 -10.21 14.20
N THR A 4 10.67 -10.64 13.73
CA THR A 4 11.94 -9.98 14.04
C THR A 4 12.19 -8.87 13.02
N TRP A 5 11.39 -7.81 13.12
CA TRP A 5 11.61 -6.58 12.37
C TRP A 5 13.00 -6.04 12.65
N ARG A 6 13.70 -5.61 11.59
CA ARG A 6 15.07 -5.12 11.68
C ARG A 6 15.31 -3.93 10.78
N ARG A 7 16.31 -3.13 11.14
CA ARG A 7 16.80 -2.06 10.28
C ARG A 7 17.54 -2.65 9.08
N ASP A 8 17.45 -1.96 7.97
CA ASP A 8 18.19 -2.27 6.76
C ASP A 8 19.59 -1.67 6.85
N ALA A 9 20.61 -2.52 6.94
CA ALA A 9 22.00 -2.08 7.09
C ALA A 9 22.53 -1.31 5.86
N ARG A 10 21.81 -1.32 4.73
CA ARG A 10 22.18 -0.58 3.51
C ARG A 10 21.76 0.89 3.57
N ILE A 11 20.90 1.26 4.50
CA ILE A 11 20.36 2.62 4.67
C ILE A 11 20.86 3.15 6.03
N ALA A 12 21.29 4.41 6.08
CA ALA A 12 21.73 5.00 7.34
C ALA A 12 20.57 5.10 8.35
N ASP A 13 20.89 5.06 9.64
CA ASP A 13 19.89 4.96 10.71
C ASP A 13 18.91 6.15 10.72
N GLU A 14 19.37 7.34 10.32
CA GLU A 14 18.57 8.57 10.24
C GLU A 14 17.55 8.58 9.09
N TYR A 15 17.69 7.70 8.09
CA TYR A 15 16.82 7.65 6.90
C TYR A 15 15.78 6.52 6.95
N GLN A 16 15.65 5.82 8.07
CA GLN A 16 14.69 4.73 8.22
C GLN A 16 14.06 4.71 9.61
N PRO A 17 12.79 4.31 9.72
CA PRO A 17 12.18 4.09 11.02
C PRO A 17 12.74 2.83 11.68
N ASN A 18 12.48 2.69 12.96
CA ASN A 18 12.83 1.52 13.75
C ASN A 18 11.66 1.12 14.68
N GLY A 19 11.93 0.25 15.64
CA GLY A 19 10.94 -0.18 16.63
C GLY A 19 10.37 0.97 17.47
N ASP A 20 11.12 2.04 17.70
CA ASP A 20 10.69 3.19 18.51
C ASP A 20 9.50 3.92 17.86
N PHE A 21 9.40 3.87 16.53
CA PHE A 21 8.29 4.42 15.78
C PHE A 21 6.99 3.60 15.89
N TYR A 22 7.10 2.27 15.91
CA TYR A 22 5.95 1.36 15.77
C TYR A 22 5.50 0.69 17.08
N GLU A 23 6.39 0.50 18.04
CA GLU A 23 6.09 -0.30 19.23
C GLU A 23 5.26 0.50 20.24
N LYS A 24 4.12 -0.07 20.64
CA LYS A 24 3.23 0.52 21.66
C LYS A 24 3.92 0.77 22.99
N ALA A 25 4.83 -0.10 23.40
CA ALA A 25 5.56 0.05 24.66
C ALA A 25 6.56 1.22 24.66
N LYS A 26 6.86 1.79 23.49
CA LYS A 26 7.88 2.84 23.30
C LYS A 26 7.31 4.23 23.02
N GLY A 27 5.98 4.39 23.12
CA GLY A 27 5.32 5.67 22.93
C GLY A 27 3.99 5.73 23.70
N THR A 28 3.43 6.93 23.79
CA THR A 28 2.15 7.18 24.48
C THR A 28 1.07 7.66 23.51
N ASP A 29 1.29 7.51 22.20
CA ASP A 29 0.34 7.96 21.18
C ASP A 29 -1.00 7.24 21.32
N ALA A 30 -2.09 8.00 21.21
CA ALA A 30 -3.44 7.45 21.31
C ALA A 30 -3.74 6.42 20.21
N VAL A 31 -3.04 6.50 19.08
CA VAL A 31 -3.18 5.61 17.94
C VAL A 31 -1.84 4.96 17.64
N GLN A 32 -1.91 3.68 17.31
CA GLN A 32 -0.75 2.86 17.04
C GLN A 32 -0.83 2.40 15.59
N PHE A 33 0.30 2.52 14.88
CA PHE A 33 0.43 2.02 13.53
C PHE A 33 1.11 0.66 13.52
N SER A 34 0.65 -0.18 12.60
CA SER A 34 1.28 -1.44 12.27
C SER A 34 2.32 -1.23 11.19
N ARG A 35 3.22 -2.22 11.10
CA ARG A 35 4.28 -2.26 10.08
C ARG A 35 3.69 -2.89 8.82
N GLY A 36 2.99 -2.06 8.05
CA GLY A 36 2.30 -2.47 6.84
C GLY A 36 3.29 -2.79 5.73
N HIS A 37 3.37 -4.07 5.36
CA HIS A 37 4.29 -4.54 4.34
C HIS A 37 3.97 -3.90 2.98
N GLN A 38 4.99 -3.44 2.28
CA GLN A 38 4.88 -3.02 0.87
C GLN A 38 5.01 -4.25 -0.04
N VAL A 39 6.14 -4.95 0.03
CA VAL A 39 6.27 -6.32 -0.51
C VAL A 39 5.75 -7.31 0.52
N ARG A 40 4.79 -8.16 0.13
CA ARG A 40 4.16 -9.10 1.06
C ARG A 40 5.13 -10.21 1.44
N LEU A 41 4.89 -10.80 2.61
CA LEU A 41 5.67 -11.91 3.13
C LEU A 41 5.79 -13.08 2.15
N LEU A 42 4.70 -13.44 1.48
CA LEU A 42 4.62 -14.64 0.65
C LEU A 42 5.10 -14.43 -0.80
N ASP A 43 5.16 -13.19 -1.27
CA ASP A 43 5.54 -12.89 -2.66
C ASP A 43 6.97 -13.39 -3.01
N PRO A 44 7.97 -13.26 -2.12
CA PRO A 44 9.31 -13.78 -2.38
C PRO A 44 9.54 -15.20 -1.84
N CYS A 45 8.53 -15.90 -1.31
CA CYS A 45 8.65 -17.25 -0.75
C CYS A 45 8.82 -18.36 -1.82
N TRP A 46 9.75 -18.16 -2.74
CA TRP A 46 10.17 -19.11 -3.77
C TRP A 46 11.70 -19.24 -3.73
N GLY A 47 12.22 -20.34 -4.25
CA GLY A 47 13.65 -20.67 -4.20
C GLY A 47 13.89 -22.13 -4.58
N ALA A 48 15.17 -22.53 -4.63
CA ALA A 48 15.57 -23.91 -4.87
C ALA A 48 15.19 -24.85 -3.73
N ASP A 49 15.11 -24.34 -2.50
CA ASP A 49 14.77 -25.08 -1.30
C ASP A 49 13.95 -24.25 -0.28
N THR A 50 13.47 -24.93 0.77
CA THR A 50 12.66 -24.31 1.83
C THR A 50 13.44 -23.32 2.68
N GLU A 51 14.77 -23.47 2.77
CA GLU A 51 15.62 -22.57 3.53
C GLU A 51 15.76 -21.23 2.79
N GLU A 52 15.97 -21.27 1.47
CA GLU A 52 15.98 -20.09 0.61
C GLU A 52 14.64 -19.35 0.65
N ALA A 53 13.53 -20.07 0.51
CA ALA A 53 12.20 -19.47 0.63
C ALA A 53 11.99 -18.80 2.00
N ALA A 54 12.46 -19.43 3.09
CA ALA A 54 12.38 -18.85 4.43
C ALA A 54 13.28 -17.62 4.60
N ARG A 55 14.49 -17.61 4.02
CA ARG A 55 15.37 -16.43 4.00
C ARG A 55 14.71 -15.28 3.24
N ASN A 56 14.15 -15.56 2.06
CA ASN A 56 13.45 -14.56 1.25
C ASN A 56 12.23 -13.98 1.98
N ALA A 57 11.47 -14.82 2.68
CA ALA A 57 10.39 -14.37 3.56
C ALA A 57 10.92 -13.42 4.66
N ALA A 58 12.03 -13.80 5.30
CA ALA A 58 12.64 -13.01 6.36
C ALA A 58 13.11 -11.63 5.88
N GLU A 59 13.53 -11.48 4.61
CA GLU A 59 13.94 -10.20 4.02
C GLU A 59 12.81 -9.17 3.93
N THR A 60 11.55 -9.61 3.96
CA THR A 60 10.38 -8.71 3.96
C THR A 60 10.18 -7.97 5.30
N PHE A 61 10.85 -8.41 6.38
CA PHE A 61 10.79 -7.82 7.72
C PHE A 61 11.81 -6.70 7.98
N HIS A 62 12.24 -6.00 6.93
CA HIS A 62 13.00 -4.75 7.09
C HIS A 62 12.05 -3.57 7.25
N TYR A 63 12.33 -2.64 8.16
CA TYR A 63 11.51 -1.43 8.34
C TYR A 63 11.39 -0.58 7.06
N THR A 64 12.35 -0.68 6.15
CA THR A 64 12.36 -0.03 4.83
C THR A 64 11.34 -0.63 3.85
N ASN A 65 10.86 -1.84 4.10
CA ASN A 65 9.72 -2.45 3.41
C ASN A 65 8.38 -2.18 4.11
N ALA A 66 8.37 -1.42 5.22
CA ALA A 66 7.16 -1.11 5.97
C ALA A 66 6.78 0.37 5.87
N ALA A 67 5.48 0.61 5.88
CA ALA A 67 4.91 1.93 6.08
C ALA A 67 3.84 1.89 7.17
N PRO A 68 3.57 3.00 7.88
CA PRO A 68 2.58 3.03 8.95
C PRO A 68 1.18 2.85 8.40
N GLN A 69 0.57 1.73 8.75
CA GLN A 69 -0.79 1.37 8.37
C GLN A 69 -1.61 1.10 9.64
N VAL A 70 -2.83 1.64 9.73
CA VAL A 70 -3.74 1.29 10.83
C VAL A 70 -4.09 -0.19 10.71
N GLN A 71 -4.09 -0.94 11.82
CA GLN A 71 -4.25 -2.40 11.78
C GLN A 71 -5.50 -2.86 10.99
N GLY A 72 -6.65 -2.19 11.19
CA GLY A 72 -7.88 -2.53 10.46
C GLY A 72 -7.77 -2.31 8.95
N TYR A 73 -7.01 -1.31 8.51
CA TYR A 73 -6.69 -1.08 7.10
C TYR A 73 -5.74 -2.16 6.57
N ASN A 74 -4.66 -2.45 7.31
CA ASN A 74 -3.64 -3.42 6.92
C ASN A 74 -4.22 -4.82 6.73
N ASP A 75 -5.09 -5.26 7.64
CA ASP A 75 -5.60 -6.64 7.62
C ASP A 75 -6.77 -6.84 6.66
N ILE A 76 -7.58 -5.79 6.43
CA ILE A 76 -8.83 -5.90 5.68
C ILE A 76 -8.65 -5.30 4.30
N ASP A 77 -8.64 -3.97 4.19
CA ASP A 77 -8.67 -3.30 2.88
C ASP A 77 -7.42 -3.60 2.05
N TRP A 78 -6.25 -3.48 2.67
CA TRP A 78 -4.97 -3.72 2.02
C TRP A 78 -4.75 -5.22 1.76
N GLY A 79 -4.98 -6.06 2.77
CA GLY A 79 -4.89 -7.52 2.64
C GLY A 79 -5.83 -8.10 1.58
N ASN A 80 -7.10 -7.67 1.53
CA ASN A 80 -8.08 -8.16 0.56
C ASN A 80 -7.70 -7.77 -0.89
N LEU A 81 -7.19 -6.56 -1.12
CA LEU A 81 -6.68 -6.17 -2.44
C LEU A 81 -5.52 -7.07 -2.87
N GLU A 82 -4.63 -7.38 -1.93
CA GLU A 82 -3.49 -8.22 -2.20
C GLU A 82 -3.87 -9.68 -2.52
N ASP A 83 -4.81 -10.25 -1.77
CA ASP A 83 -5.34 -11.59 -2.01
C ASP A 83 -6.06 -11.66 -3.35
N TYR A 84 -6.86 -10.64 -3.67
CA TYR A 84 -7.52 -10.54 -4.98
C TYR A 84 -6.53 -10.56 -6.15
N LEU A 85 -5.46 -9.75 -6.08
CA LEU A 85 -4.46 -9.70 -7.15
C LEU A 85 -3.71 -11.04 -7.30
N LEU A 86 -3.40 -11.70 -6.18
CA LEU A 86 -2.72 -12.98 -6.17
C LEU A 86 -3.60 -14.09 -6.74
N ASP A 87 -4.87 -14.18 -6.33
CA ASP A 87 -5.82 -15.19 -6.79
C ASP A 87 -6.02 -15.12 -8.31
N ARG A 88 -6.13 -13.92 -8.88
CA ARG A 88 -6.24 -13.72 -10.34
C ARG A 88 -5.02 -14.24 -11.10
N ALA A 89 -3.82 -14.02 -10.57
CA ALA A 89 -2.59 -14.51 -11.19
C ALA A 89 -2.44 -16.03 -11.07
N GLN A 90 -2.81 -16.61 -9.92
CA GLN A 90 -2.76 -18.05 -9.68
C GLN A 90 -3.74 -18.81 -10.59
N VAL A 91 -4.99 -18.35 -10.68
CA VAL A 91 -6.02 -18.96 -11.55
C VAL A 91 -5.58 -19.01 -13.00
N THR A 92 -4.89 -17.97 -13.47
CA THR A 92 -4.46 -17.87 -14.87
C THR A 92 -3.07 -18.45 -15.15
N ARG A 93 -2.33 -18.85 -14.10
CA ARG A 93 -0.90 -19.23 -14.18
C ARG A 93 -0.09 -18.25 -15.03
N ARG A 94 -0.29 -16.96 -14.79
CA ARG A 94 0.38 -15.88 -15.52
C ARG A 94 1.35 -15.15 -14.62
N LYS A 95 2.34 -14.50 -15.23
CA LYS A 95 3.25 -13.62 -14.52
C LYS A 95 2.51 -12.34 -14.12
N LEU A 96 2.66 -11.97 -12.85
CA LEU A 96 2.14 -10.74 -12.27
C LEU A 96 3.32 -9.94 -11.73
N THR A 97 3.39 -8.66 -12.10
CA THR A 97 4.34 -7.70 -11.52
C THR A 97 3.54 -6.66 -10.76
N ILE A 98 3.90 -6.44 -9.49
CA ILE A 98 3.26 -5.44 -8.64
C ILE A 98 4.24 -4.33 -8.34
N PHE A 99 3.83 -3.09 -8.62
CA PHE A 99 4.43 -1.89 -8.07
C PHE A 99 3.55 -1.40 -6.92
N THR A 100 4.15 -0.89 -5.85
CA THR A 100 3.41 -0.49 -4.65
C THR A 100 4.17 0.60 -3.90
N GLY A 101 3.44 1.45 -3.19
CA GLY A 101 4.05 2.41 -2.30
C GLY A 101 3.07 3.29 -1.55
N PRO A 102 3.57 4.11 -0.60
CA PRO A 102 2.80 5.17 0.03
C PRO A 102 2.65 6.39 -0.91
N ILE A 103 1.60 7.18 -0.68
CA ILE A 103 1.44 8.53 -1.22
C ILE A 103 1.71 9.53 -0.10
N TYR A 104 2.73 10.38 -0.27
CA TYR A 104 3.04 11.46 0.66
C TYR A 104 2.59 12.80 0.09
N ARG A 105 1.60 13.42 0.72
CA ARG A 105 1.05 14.73 0.34
C ARG A 105 1.57 15.84 1.24
N ALA A 106 1.58 17.07 0.72
CA ALA A 106 2.06 18.26 1.43
C ALA A 106 1.28 18.60 2.71
N ASN A 107 0.11 18.01 2.93
CA ASN A 107 -0.70 18.16 4.14
C ASN A 107 -0.77 16.88 5.00
N ASP A 108 -0.06 15.81 4.64
CA ASP A 108 -0.04 14.59 5.46
C ASP A 108 0.52 14.88 6.86
N PRO A 109 -0.05 14.28 7.91
CA PRO A 109 0.24 14.63 9.29
C PRO A 109 1.59 14.07 9.76
N PHE A 110 2.10 14.68 10.82
CA PHE A 110 3.28 14.23 11.54
C PHE A 110 2.86 13.37 12.74
N TYR A 111 3.41 12.18 12.88
CA TYR A 111 3.13 11.27 14.00
C TYR A 111 4.38 11.02 14.84
N GLY A 112 4.18 10.71 16.13
CA GLY A 112 5.26 10.33 17.03
C GLY A 112 6.13 11.49 17.48
N HIS A 113 5.55 12.66 17.76
CA HIS A 113 6.29 13.83 18.27
C HIS A 113 7.06 13.54 19.57
N GLY A 114 6.58 12.59 20.38
CA GLY A 114 7.27 12.13 21.59
C GLY A 114 8.10 10.85 21.40
N ARG A 115 8.18 10.31 20.18
CA ARG A 115 8.95 9.10 19.88
C ARG A 115 10.38 9.47 19.47
N VAL A 116 11.32 8.61 19.81
CA VAL A 116 12.73 8.76 19.41
C VAL A 116 12.83 8.78 17.88
N GLY A 117 13.57 9.76 17.34
CA GLY A 117 13.75 9.95 15.91
C GLY A 117 12.53 10.51 15.17
N GLY A 118 11.44 10.84 15.88
CA GLY A 118 10.25 11.49 15.31
C GLY A 118 10.26 13.02 15.46
N PRO A 119 9.18 13.69 15.00
CA PRO A 119 8.02 13.09 14.35
C PRO A 119 8.29 12.71 12.89
N TRP A 120 7.56 11.71 12.39
CA TRP A 120 7.60 11.32 10.98
C TRP A 120 6.32 11.73 10.28
N ARG A 121 6.41 12.16 9.03
CA ARG A 121 5.24 12.30 8.18
C ARG A 121 4.66 10.92 7.88
N ILE A 122 3.34 10.77 7.97
CA ILE A 122 2.66 9.49 7.72
C ILE A 122 1.74 9.59 6.49
N PRO A 123 1.80 8.63 5.56
CA PRO A 123 0.95 8.64 4.37
C PRO A 123 -0.49 8.27 4.74
N LEU A 124 -1.47 8.95 4.17
CA LEU A 124 -2.90 8.63 4.35
C LEU A 124 -3.47 7.75 3.24
N SER A 125 -2.67 7.47 2.21
CA SER A 125 -3.06 6.62 1.09
C SER A 125 -1.87 5.81 0.60
N PHE A 126 -2.17 4.66 0.03
CA PHE A 126 -1.20 3.79 -0.63
C PHE A 126 -1.69 3.48 -2.04
N TRP A 127 -0.77 3.10 -2.91
CA TRP A 127 -1.07 2.78 -4.29
C TRP A 127 -0.51 1.41 -4.66
N LYS A 128 -1.15 0.74 -5.62
CA LYS A 128 -0.62 -0.43 -6.31
C LYS A 128 -0.85 -0.31 -7.81
N ILE A 129 0.10 -0.79 -8.61
CA ILE A 129 -0.09 -1.05 -10.04
C ILE A 129 0.21 -2.52 -10.27
N ALA A 130 -0.79 -3.26 -10.75
CA ALA A 130 -0.70 -4.67 -11.06
C ALA A 130 -0.59 -4.87 -12.56
N VAL A 131 0.52 -5.42 -13.04
CA VAL A 131 0.77 -5.73 -14.46
C VAL A 131 0.68 -7.23 -14.67
N LEU A 132 -0.36 -7.68 -15.37
CA LEU A 132 -0.61 -9.08 -15.68
C LEU A 132 -0.21 -9.39 -17.13
N GLN A 133 0.58 -10.45 -17.31
CA GLN A 133 0.84 -11.01 -18.65
C GLN A 133 -0.36 -11.86 -19.10
N LYS A 134 -1.24 -11.32 -19.94
CA LYS A 134 -2.43 -12.04 -20.44
C LYS A 134 -2.04 -13.19 -21.39
N ALA A 135 -1.09 -12.94 -22.28
CA ALA A 135 -0.55 -13.89 -23.25
C ALA A 135 0.88 -13.52 -23.63
N ASP A 136 1.49 -14.28 -24.54
CA ASP A 136 2.79 -13.89 -25.08
C ASP A 136 2.71 -12.49 -25.72
N ALA A 137 3.70 -11.67 -25.40
CA ALA A 137 3.80 -10.25 -25.74
C ALA A 137 2.54 -9.38 -25.48
N ARG A 138 1.63 -9.79 -24.58
CA ARG A 138 0.41 -9.01 -24.25
C ARG A 138 0.23 -8.86 -22.75
N TRP A 139 0.15 -7.61 -22.30
CA TRP A 139 0.03 -7.23 -20.90
C TRP A 139 -1.17 -6.32 -20.67
N ALA A 140 -1.64 -6.28 -19.44
CA ALA A 140 -2.63 -5.34 -18.96
C ALA A 140 -2.26 -4.85 -17.57
N ALA A 141 -2.53 -3.58 -17.28
CA ALA A 141 -2.29 -2.96 -16.00
C ALA A 141 -3.61 -2.53 -15.35
N ALA A 142 -3.69 -2.75 -14.03
CA ALA A 142 -4.73 -2.20 -13.18
C ALA A 142 -4.09 -1.39 -12.06
N ALA A 143 -4.55 -0.16 -11.87
CA ALA A 143 -4.04 0.78 -10.87
C ALA A 143 -5.04 0.94 -9.73
N PHE A 144 -4.55 1.06 -8.50
CA PHE A 144 -5.35 1.18 -7.30
C PHE A 144 -4.78 2.25 -6.38
N ILE A 145 -5.65 3.03 -5.75
CA ILE A 145 -5.31 3.90 -4.62
C ILE A 145 -6.27 3.56 -3.48
N VAL A 146 -5.72 3.16 -2.35
CA VAL A 146 -6.50 2.80 -1.15
C VAL A 146 -6.12 3.75 -0.02
N GLY A 147 -7.13 4.41 0.54
CA GLY A 147 -6.95 5.36 1.63
C GLY A 147 -7.17 4.69 2.98
N GLN A 148 -6.33 5.02 3.97
CA GLN A 148 -6.55 4.61 5.36
C GLN A 148 -7.25 5.69 6.21
N THR A 149 -7.64 6.79 5.58
CA THR A 149 -8.18 7.98 6.27
C THR A 149 -9.42 7.67 7.11
N GLN A 150 -10.23 6.70 6.72
CA GLN A 150 -11.41 6.24 7.48
C GLN A 150 -11.05 5.61 8.84
N TYR A 151 -9.93 4.90 8.91
CA TYR A 151 -9.41 4.37 10.17
C TYR A 151 -8.67 5.43 10.97
N VAL A 152 -8.13 6.42 10.25
CA VAL A 152 -7.59 7.66 10.82
C VAL A 152 -8.72 8.57 11.32
N GLN A 153 -10.01 8.33 11.04
CA GLN A 153 -11.14 9.05 11.67
C GLN A 153 -11.00 9.05 13.21
N ALA A 154 -10.57 7.92 13.79
CA ALA A 154 -10.28 7.79 15.22
C ALA A 154 -9.17 8.73 15.72
N LEU A 155 -8.20 9.12 14.87
CA LEU A 155 -7.20 10.14 15.19
C LEU A 155 -7.82 11.53 15.35
N TYR A 156 -8.91 11.83 14.64
CA TYR A 156 -9.65 13.09 14.80
C TYR A 156 -10.46 13.11 16.09
N GLU A 157 -11.13 12.01 16.41
CA GLU A 157 -11.90 11.87 17.65
C GLU A 157 -10.98 11.95 18.87
N ALA A 158 -9.79 11.36 18.79
CA ALA A 158 -8.73 11.51 19.76
C ALA A 158 -8.04 12.89 19.74
N LYS A 159 -8.47 13.81 18.86
CA LYS A 159 -7.90 15.16 18.65
C LYS A 159 -6.40 15.19 18.38
N VAL A 160 -5.85 14.09 17.85
CA VAL A 160 -4.41 13.95 17.57
C VAL A 160 -4.02 14.78 16.34
N PHE A 161 -4.93 14.91 15.35
CA PHE A 161 -4.71 15.69 14.13
C PHE A 161 -5.88 16.65 13.87
N SER A 162 -5.78 17.88 14.39
CA SER A 162 -6.86 18.88 14.35
C SER A 162 -7.02 19.62 13.02
N GLY A 163 -6.08 19.48 12.08
CA GLY A 163 -6.02 20.26 10.84
C GLY A 163 -6.38 19.52 9.55
N LEU A 164 -6.69 18.22 9.63
CA LEU A 164 -7.12 17.45 8.47
C LEU A 164 -8.66 17.49 8.37
N LYS A 165 -9.23 17.31 7.17
CA LYS A 165 -10.69 17.13 7.01
C LYS A 165 -10.93 15.63 6.84
N PRO A 166 -11.67 14.95 7.74
CA PRO A 166 -12.03 13.57 7.50
C PRO A 166 -12.87 13.48 6.23
N TYR A 167 -12.61 12.48 5.39
CA TYR A 167 -13.45 12.24 4.22
C TYR A 167 -14.88 11.93 4.70
N THR A 168 -15.85 12.53 4.04
CA THR A 168 -17.26 12.21 4.23
C THR A 168 -17.54 10.77 3.77
N ALA A 169 -18.57 10.15 4.34
CA ALA A 169 -18.99 8.81 3.92
C ALA A 169 -19.30 8.72 2.42
N ASP A 170 -19.71 9.83 1.78
CA ASP A 170 -19.89 9.91 0.32
C ASP A 170 -18.57 9.98 -0.45
N GLU A 171 -17.57 10.72 0.03
CA GLU A 171 -16.21 10.73 -0.55
C GLU A 171 -15.54 9.37 -0.42
N MET A 172 -15.88 8.60 0.62
CA MET A 172 -15.41 7.23 0.80
C MET A 172 -16.13 6.25 -0.13
N ARG A 173 -17.45 6.38 -0.29
CA ARG A 173 -18.25 5.58 -1.24
C ARG A 173 -17.96 5.86 -2.71
N THR A 174 -17.45 7.06 -3.04
CA THR A 174 -17.13 7.49 -4.41
C THR A 174 -15.66 7.32 -4.77
N ARG A 175 -14.79 6.94 -3.83
CA ARG A 175 -13.41 6.58 -4.13
C ARG A 175 -13.35 5.15 -4.64
N HIS A 176 -13.48 5.06 -5.96
CA HIS A 176 -13.19 3.89 -6.76
C HIS A 176 -11.81 3.35 -6.33
N ILE A 177 -11.76 2.14 -5.75
CA ILE A 177 -10.49 1.50 -5.33
C ILE A 177 -9.56 1.41 -6.55
N GLN A 178 -10.14 1.15 -7.72
CA GLN A 178 -9.46 1.18 -9.00
C GLN A 178 -9.41 2.62 -9.55
N THR A 179 -8.23 3.04 -9.98
CA THR A 179 -7.94 4.34 -10.59
C THR A 179 -7.12 4.14 -11.88
N THR A 180 -6.51 5.18 -12.42
CA THR A 180 -5.60 5.10 -13.57
C THR A 180 -4.14 5.17 -13.14
N VAL A 181 -3.25 4.62 -13.96
CA VAL A 181 -1.80 4.78 -13.80
C VAL A 181 -1.43 6.28 -13.79
N ALA A 182 -2.07 7.07 -14.64
CA ALA A 182 -1.87 8.52 -14.70
C ALA A 182 -2.23 9.24 -13.39
N ALA A 183 -3.28 8.80 -12.67
CA ALA A 183 -3.62 9.35 -11.37
C ALA A 183 -2.54 9.05 -10.31
N ILE A 184 -1.95 7.85 -10.34
CA ILE A 184 -0.82 7.50 -9.47
C ILE A 184 0.41 8.35 -9.81
N GLU A 185 0.73 8.54 -11.10
CA GLU A 185 1.82 9.43 -11.53
C GLU A 185 1.60 10.86 -11.00
N ALA A 186 0.38 11.40 -11.11
CA ALA A 186 0.05 12.74 -10.64
C ALA A 186 0.17 12.90 -9.11
N GLU A 187 -0.20 11.86 -8.34
CA GLU A 187 -0.15 11.88 -6.87
C GLU A 187 1.25 11.61 -6.31
N THR A 188 2.11 10.90 -7.03
CA THR A 188 3.42 10.45 -6.54
C THR A 188 4.60 11.16 -7.19
N GLY A 189 4.42 11.74 -8.38
CA GLY A 189 5.51 12.26 -9.21
C GLY A 189 6.41 11.18 -9.83
N LEU A 190 6.06 9.89 -9.68
CA LEU A 190 6.78 8.78 -10.29
C LEU A 190 6.41 8.63 -11.78
N ASP A 191 7.35 8.12 -12.58
CA ASP A 191 7.14 7.85 -14.00
C ASP A 191 6.76 6.38 -14.21
N PHE A 192 5.52 6.14 -14.64
CA PHE A 192 5.00 4.84 -15.04
C PHE A 192 4.57 4.83 -16.52
N SER A 193 5.16 5.70 -17.34
CA SER A 193 4.84 5.84 -18.76
C SER A 193 4.94 4.52 -19.53
N ALA A 194 5.90 3.66 -19.17
CA ALA A 194 6.06 2.31 -19.73
C ALA A 194 4.87 1.38 -19.49
N VAL A 195 4.11 1.59 -18.41
CA VAL A 195 2.95 0.78 -18.02
C VAL A 195 1.63 1.49 -18.37
N ARG A 196 1.63 2.82 -18.48
CA ARG A 196 0.42 3.61 -18.78
C ARG A 196 -0.26 3.19 -20.09
N ALA A 197 0.50 2.79 -21.10
CA ALA A 197 -0.05 2.35 -22.39
C ALA A 197 -0.90 1.07 -22.32
N ILE A 198 -0.78 0.30 -21.25
CA ILE A 198 -1.51 -0.95 -21.03
C ILE A 198 -2.51 -0.84 -19.87
N ASP A 199 -2.79 0.38 -19.38
CA ASP A 199 -3.78 0.65 -18.33
C ASP A 199 -5.20 0.40 -18.84
N VAL A 200 -5.87 -0.59 -18.25
CA VAL A 200 -7.23 -0.99 -18.61
C VAL A 200 -8.22 0.13 -18.33
N GLN A 201 -8.07 0.84 -17.21
CA GLN A 201 -9.01 1.89 -16.81
C GLN A 201 -8.81 3.17 -17.64
N GLY A 202 -7.56 3.59 -17.85
CA GLY A 202 -7.25 4.72 -18.73
C GLY A 202 -7.74 4.51 -20.17
N THR A 203 -7.72 3.26 -20.65
CA THR A 203 -8.28 2.90 -21.97
C THR A 203 -9.80 3.00 -21.99
N LEU A 204 -10.50 2.61 -20.92
CA LEU A 204 -11.97 2.66 -20.81
C LEU A 204 -12.53 4.08 -20.66
N GLU A 205 -11.84 4.97 -19.94
CA GLU A 205 -12.26 6.38 -19.85
C GLU A 205 -12.23 7.07 -21.22
N SER A 206 -11.38 6.62 -22.16
CA SER A 206 -11.41 7.10 -23.54
C SER A 206 -12.63 6.61 -24.36
N THR A 207 -13.38 5.61 -23.86
CA THR A 207 -14.46 4.95 -24.62
C THR A 207 -15.88 4.97 -24.01
N ARG A 208 -16.11 5.11 -22.68
CA ARG A 208 -17.37 5.58 -22.02
C ARG A 208 -17.39 5.29 -20.50
N GLN A 209 -18.06 6.20 -19.76
CA GLN A 209 -18.56 6.19 -18.37
C GLN A 209 -17.99 5.17 -17.37
N THR A 210 -17.30 5.72 -16.37
CA THR A 210 -16.86 5.12 -15.10
C THR A 210 -17.93 4.19 -14.51
N GLN A 211 -17.59 2.91 -14.34
CA GLN A 211 -18.47 1.89 -13.76
C GLN A 211 -18.23 1.81 -12.25
N TRP A 212 -19.31 1.85 -11.46
CA TRP A 212 -19.27 1.72 -10.00
C TRP A 212 -18.83 0.31 -9.61
N ILE A 213 -17.67 0.17 -8.96
CA ILE A 213 -17.16 -1.09 -8.42
C ILE A 213 -17.65 -1.18 -6.97
N ARG A 214 -18.60 -2.08 -6.70
CA ARG A 214 -19.19 -2.30 -5.36
C ARG A 214 -18.55 -3.49 -4.65
N ASP A 215 -17.93 -4.39 -5.40
CA ASP A 215 -17.18 -5.53 -4.89
C ASP A 215 -15.96 -5.86 -5.76
N LEU A 216 -15.08 -6.73 -5.24
CA LEU A 216 -13.83 -7.13 -5.92
C LEU A 216 -14.07 -7.84 -7.28
N GLY A 217 -15.28 -8.37 -7.52
CA GLY A 217 -15.68 -8.98 -8.80
C GLY A 217 -15.85 -7.96 -9.93
N ASP A 218 -16.11 -6.69 -9.61
CA ASP A 218 -16.29 -5.62 -10.58
C ASP A 218 -14.95 -5.11 -11.16
N VAL A 219 -13.82 -5.45 -10.54
CA VAL A 219 -12.47 -5.05 -10.97
C VAL A 219 -12.07 -5.81 -12.25
N ARG A 220 -11.72 -5.05 -13.30
CA ARG A 220 -11.27 -5.59 -14.59
C ARG A 220 -9.76 -5.55 -14.72
N ILE A 221 -9.15 -6.68 -15.08
CA ILE A 221 -7.72 -6.82 -15.41
C ILE A 221 -7.57 -7.33 -16.84
#